data_AF-A0A915HPJ7-F1
#
_entry.id   AF-A0A915HPJ7-F1
#
_cell.length_a   1.000
_cell.length_b   1.000
_cell.length_c   1.000
_cell.angle_alpha   90.00
_cell.angle_beta   90.00
_cell.angle_gamma   90.00
#
_symmetry.space_group_name_H-M   'P 1'
#
loop_
_entity.id
_entity.type
_entity.pdbx_description
1 polymer ?
#
loop_
_entity_poly.entity_id
_entity_poly.type
_entity_poly.pdbx_seq_one_letter_code
_entity_poly.pdbx_strand_id
1 'polypeptide(L)'
;MNILYDKDHYKIALGQVNLARHLVDSYAKEHVRLMKFADSMYRCKMLKRAALGRMCKILIRQKQSFAYLEQVRQHLARLPSIDPNTRTLILCGFPNVGKSSLINTLTRADVEVQPYAFTTKALYVGHMDYKYLRWQVIDTPGLLDQPLDERNTIEMQGITALAHIRAAINLFESIRPLFSNKPVIIAINKSDVLRLSELPEEKRALFQNFEKSGLSIMEMSTVTQEGVMEMRNFACDQLLTARIEAKLKGKKTSSLLNRLHVAMPKPRDDKERPPFIPEAVLKKRAAIESNEPIEKRKLERDIQNEMGADYFLDLKILITLSFDLKLVLTFLNIDLWYNGIRRKQLIIRNESREKRTTHGPKMPRRGRK
;
A
#
# COMPACT_ATOMS: atom_id res chain seq x y z
N MET A 1 13.84 18.32 2.26
CA MET A 1 15.08 18.44 3.04
C MET A 1 15.54 19.88 3.19
N ASN A 2 15.85 20.60 2.10
CA ASN A 2 16.36 21.98 2.20
C ASN A 2 15.39 22.95 2.89
N ILE A 3 14.12 22.92 2.46
CA ILE A 3 13.07 23.83 2.97
C ILE A 3 12.69 23.50 4.42
N LEU A 4 12.67 22.22 4.80
CA LEU A 4 12.16 21.78 6.10
C LEU A 4 13.21 21.78 7.22
N TYR A 5 14.49 21.59 6.89
CA TYR A 5 15.51 21.29 7.91
C TYR A 5 16.75 22.16 7.83
N ASP A 6 16.80 23.14 6.92
CA ASP A 6 18.01 23.89 6.59
C ASP A 6 19.19 22.94 6.24
N LYS A 7 19.46 22.83 4.94
CA LYS A 7 20.50 21.90 4.44
C LYS A 7 21.86 22.17 5.07
N ASP A 8 22.18 23.42 5.38
CA ASP A 8 23.50 23.77 5.89
C ASP A 8 23.64 23.38 7.35
N HIS A 9 22.62 23.67 8.17
CA HIS A 9 22.59 23.20 9.56
C HIS A 9 22.63 21.67 9.65
N TYR A 10 21.86 20.97 8.81
CA TYR A 10 21.86 19.51 8.75
C TYR A 10 23.23 18.92 8.39
N LYS A 11 23.92 19.50 7.39
CA LYS A 11 25.26 19.09 6.99
C LYS A 11 26.30 19.36 8.07
N ILE A 12 26.23 20.50 8.74
CA ILE A 12 27.15 20.86 9.82
C ILE A 12 27.00 19.88 10.98
N ALA A 13 25.76 19.54 11.38
CA ALA A 13 25.51 18.57 12.44
C ALA A 13 26.08 17.17 12.10
N LEU A 14 25.86 16.68 10.88
CA LEU A 14 26.45 15.40 10.43
C LEU A 14 27.98 15.46 10.35
N GLY A 15 28.53 16.59 9.89
CA GLY A 15 29.98 16.81 9.83
C GLY A 15 30.63 16.75 11.21
N GLN A 16 30.02 17.40 12.21
CA GLN A 16 30.46 17.35 13.61
C GLN A 16 30.45 15.93 14.18
N VAL A 17 29.41 15.14 13.88
CA VAL A 17 29.33 13.73 14.29
C VAL A 17 30.42 12.89 13.61
N ASN A 18 30.68 13.09 12.31
CA ASN A 18 31.75 12.36 11.62
C ASN A 18 33.15 12.73 12.16
N LEU A 19 33.40 14.02 12.45
CA LEU A 19 34.63 14.46 13.10
C LEU A 19 34.80 13.84 14.49
N ALA A 20 33.73 13.80 15.29
CA ALA A 20 33.75 13.16 16.60
C ALA A 20 34.10 11.67 16.51
N ARG A 21 33.55 10.95 15.51
CA ARG A 21 33.90 9.55 15.23
C ARG A 21 35.40 9.39 14.94
N HIS A 22 35.95 10.20 14.04
CA HIS A 22 37.38 10.17 13.72
C HIS A 22 38.29 10.47 14.92
N LEU A 23 37.90 11.43 15.77
CA LEU A 23 38.63 11.75 17.00
C LEU A 23 38.61 10.56 17.98
N VAL A 24 37.45 9.95 18.21
CA VAL A 24 37.31 8.78 19.08
C VAL A 24 38.16 7.62 18.58
N ASP A 25 38.14 7.33 17.27
CA ASP A 25 38.97 6.28 16.66
C ASP A 25 40.48 6.56 16.82
N SER A 26 40.90 7.82 16.66
CA SER A 26 42.29 8.24 16.85
C SER A 26 42.74 8.04 18.30
N TYR A 27 41.95 8.53 19.27
CA TYR A 27 42.24 8.39 20.70
C TYR A 27 42.24 6.92 21.13
N ALA A 28 41.34 6.10 20.60
CA ALA A 28 41.32 4.66 20.86
C ALA A 28 42.63 4.00 20.41
N LYS A 29 43.06 4.25 19.17
CA LYS A 29 44.30 3.70 18.61
C LYS A 29 45.53 4.14 19.42
N GLU A 30 45.60 5.41 19.81
CA GLU A 30 46.69 5.95 20.61
C GLU A 30 46.78 5.27 21.98
N HIS A 31 45.66 5.17 22.70
CA HIS A 31 45.64 4.59 24.05
C HIS A 31 45.88 3.08 24.03
N VAL A 32 45.46 2.37 22.98
CA VAL A 32 45.80 0.96 22.77
C VAL A 32 47.31 0.77 22.58
N ARG A 33 47.99 1.68 21.86
CA ARG A 33 49.46 1.62 21.73
C ARG A 33 50.15 1.87 23.07
N LEU A 34 49.71 2.88 23.82
CA LEU A 34 50.27 3.22 25.14
C LEU A 34 50.09 2.08 26.16
N MET A 35 48.96 1.38 26.10
CA MET A 35 48.64 0.28 27.02
C MET A 35 49.58 -0.92 26.85
N LYS A 36 50.22 -1.10 25.68
CA LYS A 36 51.22 -2.17 25.46
C LYS A 36 52.48 -2.03 26.32
N PHE A 37 52.81 -0.81 26.73
CA PHE A 37 54.02 -0.50 27.51
C PHE A 37 53.71 -0.28 29.00
N ALA A 38 52.50 -0.61 29.45
CA ALA A 38 52.14 -0.49 30.85
C ALA A 38 52.72 -1.67 31.65
N ASP A 39 53.43 -1.33 32.73
CA ASP A 39 54.19 -2.21 33.61
C ASP A 39 53.38 -2.77 34.79
N SER A 40 52.23 -2.15 35.10
CA SER A 40 51.41 -2.47 36.26
C SER A 40 49.92 -2.43 35.96
N MET A 41 49.14 -3.25 36.67
CA MET A 41 47.68 -3.23 36.58
C MET A 41 47.10 -1.85 36.91
N TYR A 42 47.71 -1.13 37.85
CA TYR A 42 47.32 0.24 38.20
C TYR A 42 47.48 1.19 37.00
N ARG A 43 48.61 1.15 36.29
CA ARG A 43 48.87 1.97 35.10
C ARG A 43 47.91 1.64 33.96
N CYS A 44 47.60 0.37 33.73
CA CYS A 44 46.57 -0.06 32.77
C CYS A 44 45.19 0.52 33.13
N LYS A 45 44.80 0.48 34.41
CA LYS A 45 43.52 1.04 34.90
C LYS A 45 43.46 2.55 34.68
N MET A 46 44.53 3.29 34.95
CA MET A 46 44.60 4.74 34.73
C MET A 46 44.48 5.10 33.25
N LEU A 47 45.22 4.41 32.37
CA LEU A 47 45.14 4.63 30.91
C LEU A 47 43.74 4.32 30.36
N LYS A 48 43.10 3.25 30.85
CA LYS A 48 41.71 2.92 30.48
C LYS A 48 40.74 4.04 30.90
N ARG A 49 40.83 4.52 32.15
CA ARG A 49 39.96 5.61 32.65
C ARG A 49 40.17 6.91 31.86
N ALA A 50 41.42 7.25 31.55
CA ALA A 50 41.74 8.43 30.76
C ALA A 50 41.18 8.34 29.33
N ALA A 51 41.33 7.19 28.66
CA ALA A 51 40.80 6.95 27.33
C ALA A 51 39.27 7.13 27.29
N LEU A 52 38.56 6.41 28.17
CA LEU A 52 37.10 6.46 28.23
C LEU A 52 36.59 7.85 28.61
N GLY A 53 37.26 8.54 29.55
CA GLY A 53 36.92 9.90 29.93
C GLY A 53 37.03 10.89 28.76
N ARG A 54 38.11 10.82 27.97
CA ARG A 54 38.29 11.66 26.78
C ARG A 54 37.25 11.35 25.71
N MET A 55 36.97 10.07 25.44
CA MET A 55 35.94 9.65 24.49
C MET A 55 34.55 10.17 24.90
N CYS A 56 34.15 9.99 26.16
CA CYS A 56 32.89 10.52 26.68
C CYS A 56 32.83 12.05 26.55
N LYS A 57 33.93 12.76 26.83
CA LYS A 57 33.95 14.24 26.73
C LYS A 57 33.79 14.74 25.29
N ILE A 58 34.34 14.02 24.31
CA ILE A 58 34.13 14.29 22.87
C ILE A 58 32.65 14.12 22.51
N LEU A 59 32.01 13.04 22.99
CA LEU A 59 30.59 12.77 22.73
C LEU A 59 29.67 13.80 23.40
N ILE A 60 29.92 14.14 24.67
CA ILE A 60 29.14 15.13 25.42
C ILE A 60 29.18 16.51 24.76
N ARG A 61 30.30 16.87 24.12
CA ARG A 61 30.44 18.14 23.38
C ARG A 61 29.46 18.26 22.20
N GLN A 62 29.02 17.13 21.62
CA GLN A 62 28.10 17.09 20.47
C GLN A 62 26.62 16.97 20.86
N LYS A 63 26.26 17.26 22.13
CA LYS A 63 24.90 17.11 22.64
C LYS A 63 23.84 17.84 21.80
N GLN A 64 24.13 19.06 21.34
CA GLN A 64 23.19 19.86 20.53
C GLN A 64 22.91 19.21 19.17
N SER A 65 23.95 18.73 18.48
CA SER A 65 23.85 18.11 17.18
C SER A 65 23.06 16.79 17.24
N PHE A 66 23.24 15.99 18.30
CA PHE A 66 22.43 14.79 18.51
C PHE A 66 20.97 15.11 18.80
N ALA A 67 20.69 16.13 19.61
CA ALA A 67 19.31 16.55 19.89
C ALA A 67 18.59 17.01 18.62
N TYR A 68 19.26 17.82 17.79
CA TYR A 68 18.74 18.25 16.50
C TYR A 68 18.53 17.07 15.54
N LEU A 69 19.52 16.18 15.38
CA LEU A 69 19.39 15.02 14.50
C LEU A 69 18.26 14.07 14.93
N GLU A 70 18.01 13.92 16.23
CA GLU A 70 16.90 13.13 16.73
C GLU A 70 15.54 13.77 16.39
N GLN A 71 15.40 15.10 16.54
CA GLN A 71 14.20 15.81 16.10
C GLN A 71 13.96 15.64 14.60
N VAL A 72 15.01 15.78 13.78
CA VAL A 72 14.93 15.56 12.33
C VAL A 72 14.52 14.12 12.03
N ARG A 73 15.10 13.13 12.72
CA ARG A 73 14.77 11.71 12.54
C ARG A 73 13.30 11.41 12.86
N GLN A 74 12.78 11.94 13.97
CA GLN A 74 11.38 11.76 14.34
C GLN A 74 10.42 12.36 13.32
N HIS A 75 10.75 13.55 12.77
CA HIS A 75 9.93 14.17 11.73
C HIS A 75 10.03 13.41 10.39
N LEU A 76 11.24 13.00 9.98
CA LEU A 76 11.47 12.24 8.75
C LEU A 76 10.74 10.91 8.73
N ALA A 77 10.65 10.24 9.89
CA ALA A 77 9.94 8.97 10.03
C ALA A 77 8.43 9.08 9.73
N ARG A 78 7.86 10.28 9.83
CA ARG A 78 6.43 10.53 9.56
C ARG A 78 6.15 10.97 8.13
N LEU A 79 7.17 11.30 7.35
CA LEU A 79 6.96 11.76 5.98
C LEU A 79 6.46 10.60 5.10
N PRO A 80 5.48 10.84 4.23
CA PRO A 80 4.99 9.81 3.32
C PRO A 80 6.09 9.43 2.32
N SER A 81 6.12 8.16 1.94
CA SER A 81 7.01 7.68 0.87
C SER A 81 6.45 8.10 -0.49
N ILE A 82 7.20 8.94 -1.21
CA ILE A 82 6.83 9.43 -2.54
C ILE A 82 7.86 8.92 -3.54
N ASP A 83 7.41 8.27 -4.62
CA ASP A 83 8.31 7.91 -5.72
C ASP A 83 8.12 8.90 -6.88
N PRO A 84 9.11 9.80 -7.12
CA PRO A 84 9.00 10.84 -8.14
C PRO A 84 8.92 10.28 -9.56
N ASN A 85 9.32 9.03 -9.79
CA ASN A 85 9.31 8.41 -11.11
C ASN A 85 8.02 7.67 -11.41
N THR A 86 7.15 7.47 -10.42
CA THR A 86 5.86 6.79 -10.61
C THR A 86 4.82 7.70 -11.24
N ARG A 87 3.60 7.21 -11.42
CA ARG A 87 2.50 7.98 -12.01
C ARG A 87 1.87 8.77 -10.88
N THR A 88 1.99 10.08 -10.97
CA THR A 88 1.61 10.97 -9.89
C THR A 88 0.68 12.04 -10.41
N LEU A 89 -0.47 12.17 -9.78
CA LEU A 89 -1.37 13.30 -9.94
C LEU A 89 -1.14 14.25 -8.78
N ILE A 90 -0.99 15.53 -9.06
CA ILE A 90 -0.77 16.57 -8.05
C ILE A 90 -2.00 17.45 -8.03
N LEU A 91 -2.60 17.63 -6.85
CA LEU A 91 -3.70 18.56 -6.65
C LEU A 91 -3.15 19.90 -6.20
N CYS A 92 -3.40 20.93 -7.01
CA CYS A 92 -2.99 22.32 -6.75
C CYS A 92 -4.23 23.21 -6.76
N GLY A 93 -4.27 24.19 -5.84
CA GLY A 93 -5.37 25.14 -5.76
C GLY A 93 -5.45 25.84 -4.41
N PHE A 94 -6.39 26.78 -4.26
CA PHE A 94 -6.58 27.52 -3.02
C PHE A 94 -6.90 26.64 -1.80
N PRO A 95 -6.65 27.12 -0.58
CA PRO A 95 -7.24 26.54 0.63
C PRO A 95 -8.77 26.42 0.49
N ASN A 96 -9.39 25.42 1.15
CA ASN A 96 -10.85 25.24 1.25
C ASN A 96 -11.64 25.01 -0.07
N VAL A 97 -10.96 24.77 -1.19
CA VAL A 97 -11.62 24.39 -2.46
C VAL A 97 -12.07 22.93 -2.52
N GLY A 98 -11.63 22.09 -1.56
CA GLY A 98 -11.98 20.66 -1.49
C GLY A 98 -10.92 19.71 -2.06
N LYS A 99 -9.64 20.10 -2.11
CA LYS A 99 -8.54 19.22 -2.57
C LYS A 99 -8.40 17.94 -1.71
N SER A 100 -8.39 18.11 -0.39
CA SER A 100 -8.28 16.99 0.55
C SER A 100 -9.53 16.11 0.52
N SER A 101 -10.72 16.70 0.37
CA SER A 101 -11.97 15.97 0.14
C SER A 101 -11.89 15.12 -1.14
N LEU A 102 -11.36 15.68 -2.23
CA LEU A 102 -11.18 14.96 -3.49
C LEU A 102 -10.25 13.74 -3.32
N ILE A 103 -9.20 13.85 -2.51
CA ILE A 103 -8.31 12.71 -2.21
C ILE A 103 -9.04 11.61 -1.48
N ASN A 104 -9.85 11.95 -0.47
CA ASN A 104 -10.62 10.96 0.27
C ASN A 104 -11.70 10.29 -0.60
N THR A 105 -12.24 11.00 -1.60
CA THR A 105 -13.19 10.41 -2.57
C THR A 105 -12.47 9.51 -3.58
N LEU A 106 -11.30 9.92 -4.07
CA LEU A 106 -10.56 9.17 -5.10
C LEU A 106 -9.76 8.00 -4.56
N THR A 107 -9.32 8.09 -3.30
CA THR A 107 -8.39 7.16 -2.66
C THR A 107 -8.96 6.72 -1.32
N ARG A 108 -8.45 5.62 -0.75
CA ARG A 108 -8.81 5.20 0.62
C ARG A 108 -8.00 5.95 1.70
N ALA A 109 -7.44 7.11 1.36
CA ALA A 109 -6.73 7.93 2.33
C ALA A 109 -7.74 8.59 3.27
N ASP A 110 -7.36 8.74 4.53
CA ASP A 110 -8.13 9.44 5.55
C ASP A 110 -7.40 10.74 5.89
N VAL A 111 -7.60 11.76 5.05
CA VAL A 111 -7.06 13.10 5.26
C VAL A 111 -8.10 13.91 6.01
N GLU A 112 -7.73 14.48 7.16
CA GLU A 112 -8.64 15.36 7.91
C GLU A 112 -9.02 16.59 7.07
N VAL A 113 -10.33 16.75 6.83
CA VAL A 113 -10.89 17.93 6.17
C VAL A 113 -11.52 18.80 7.24
N GLN A 114 -10.91 19.95 7.52
CA GLN A 114 -11.50 20.96 8.41
C GLN A 114 -11.78 22.26 7.63
N PRO A 115 -12.78 23.08 8.03
CA PRO A 115 -13.29 24.19 7.22
C PRO A 115 -12.42 25.46 7.26
N TYR A 116 -11.38 25.52 8.09
CA TYR A 116 -10.45 26.65 8.16
C TYR A 116 -9.24 26.45 7.23
N ALA A 117 -8.66 27.55 6.73
CA ALA A 117 -7.45 27.48 5.90
C ALA A 117 -6.28 26.86 6.69
N PHE A 118 -5.26 26.32 6.00
CA PHE A 118 -4.06 25.68 6.59
C PHE A 118 -4.23 24.26 7.17
N THR A 119 -5.28 23.54 6.79
CA THR A 119 -5.52 22.15 7.25
C THR A 119 -4.47 21.14 6.78
N THR A 120 -3.70 21.43 5.73
CA THR A 120 -2.60 20.57 5.25
C THR A 120 -1.22 21.22 5.46
N LYS A 121 -0.67 21.11 6.68
CA LYS A 121 0.72 21.52 6.97
C LYS A 121 1.78 20.60 6.34
N ALA A 122 1.38 19.45 5.81
CA ALA A 122 2.23 18.44 5.18
C ALA A 122 1.61 17.95 3.86
N LEU A 123 2.46 17.47 2.95
CA LEU A 123 2.02 16.78 1.73
C LEU A 123 1.32 15.47 2.12
N TYR A 124 0.10 15.26 1.66
CA TYR A 124 -0.60 13.98 1.82
C TYR A 124 -0.49 13.18 0.54
N VAL A 125 -0.37 11.86 0.66
CA VAL A 125 -0.32 10.96 -0.48
C VAL A 125 -1.39 9.89 -0.36
N GLY A 126 -2.29 9.87 -1.33
CA GLY A 126 -3.26 8.80 -1.53
C GLY A 126 -2.84 7.87 -2.66
N HIS A 127 -3.25 6.61 -2.58
CA HIS A 127 -3.05 5.62 -3.63
C HIS A 127 -4.39 5.23 -4.25
N MET A 128 -4.41 5.11 -5.57
CA MET A 128 -5.56 4.58 -6.32
C MET A 128 -5.08 3.63 -7.41
N ASP A 129 -5.97 2.74 -7.84
CA ASP A 129 -5.72 1.81 -8.93
C ASP A 129 -6.61 2.19 -10.13
N TYR A 130 -6.00 2.31 -11.31
CA TYR A 130 -6.69 2.63 -12.57
C TYR A 130 -5.99 1.94 -13.75
N LYS A 131 -6.77 1.28 -14.62
CA LYS A 131 -6.27 0.43 -15.72
C LYS A 131 -5.20 -0.57 -15.28
N TYR A 132 -5.43 -1.24 -14.14
CA TYR A 132 -4.51 -2.22 -13.52
C TYR A 132 -3.13 -1.64 -13.14
N LEU A 133 -3.01 -0.32 -13.05
CA LEU A 133 -1.79 0.38 -12.66
C LEU A 133 -2.04 1.10 -11.34
N ARG A 134 -1.01 1.16 -10.49
CA ARG A 134 -1.02 1.95 -9.26
C ARG A 134 -0.63 3.39 -9.55
N TRP A 135 -1.40 4.31 -8.99
CA TRP A 135 -1.25 5.75 -9.10
C TRP A 135 -1.06 6.37 -7.71
N GLN A 136 -0.31 7.46 -7.67
CA GLN A 136 -0.14 8.29 -6.50
C GLN A 136 -0.89 9.60 -6.72
N VAL A 137 -1.69 10.01 -5.75
CA VAL A 137 -2.36 11.32 -5.73
C VAL A 137 -1.75 12.10 -4.59
N ILE A 138 -1.16 13.25 -4.88
CA ILE A 138 -0.49 14.10 -3.88
C ILE A 138 -1.33 15.34 -3.64
N ASP A 139 -1.68 15.59 -2.38
CA ASP A 139 -2.21 16.89 -1.95
C ASP A 139 -1.05 17.86 -1.73
N THR A 140 -1.19 19.06 -2.29
CA THR A 140 -0.30 20.16 -1.94
C THR A 140 -1.00 21.11 -0.97
N PRO A 141 -0.30 21.60 0.08
CA PRO A 141 -0.77 22.75 0.84
C PRO A 141 -1.16 23.86 -0.14
N GLY A 142 -2.29 24.53 0.10
CA GLY A 142 -2.76 25.58 -0.82
C GLY A 142 -1.65 26.61 -1.06
N LEU A 143 -1.31 26.87 -2.33
CA LEU A 143 -0.11 27.59 -2.78
C LEU A 143 -0.04 29.08 -2.37
N LEU A 144 -0.84 29.55 -1.41
CA LEU A 144 -0.94 30.96 -1.05
C LEU A 144 -1.06 31.16 0.47
N ASP A 145 0.12 31.36 1.08
CA ASP A 145 0.30 32.08 2.34
C ASP A 145 0.67 33.53 1.98
N GLN A 146 -0.33 34.39 1.75
CA GLN A 146 -0.15 35.85 1.83
C GLN A 146 -1.24 36.42 2.75
N PRO A 147 -0.94 37.42 3.61
CA PRO A 147 -1.89 37.91 4.60
C PRO A 147 -3.09 38.58 3.94
N LEU A 148 -4.29 38.16 4.34
CA LEU A 148 -5.57 38.83 4.11
C LEU A 148 -5.75 39.92 5.17
N ASP A 149 -4.77 40.82 5.32
CA ASP A 149 -4.98 41.96 6.21
C ASP A 149 -6.07 42.84 5.57
N GLU A 150 -7.18 42.92 6.29
CA GLU A 150 -8.40 43.69 6.03
C GLU A 150 -9.42 43.07 5.05
N ARG A 151 -10.40 42.33 5.60
CA ARG A 151 -11.81 42.47 5.20
C ARG A 151 -12.80 41.85 6.19
N ASN A 152 -13.97 42.50 6.27
CA ASN A 152 -15.09 42.17 7.15
C ASN A 152 -15.80 40.85 6.78
N THR A 153 -16.38 40.22 7.79
CA THR A 153 -16.93 38.85 7.77
C THR A 153 -18.25 38.69 7.00
N ILE A 154 -18.99 39.76 6.71
CA ILE A 154 -20.37 39.68 6.20
C ILE A 154 -20.46 39.88 4.67
N GLU A 155 -19.51 40.58 4.03
CA GLU A 155 -19.45 40.74 2.56
C GLU A 155 -18.60 39.65 1.87
N MET A 156 -17.93 38.81 2.68
CA MET A 156 -16.90 37.84 2.29
C MET A 156 -17.44 36.51 1.74
N GLN A 157 -18.73 36.40 1.41
CA GLN A 157 -19.26 35.16 0.79
C GLN A 157 -19.53 35.34 -0.70
N GLY A 158 -20.12 36.47 -1.10
CA GLY A 158 -20.41 36.78 -2.50
C GLY A 158 -19.19 37.32 -3.28
N ILE A 159 -18.51 38.33 -2.73
CA ILE A 159 -17.33 38.94 -3.37
C ILE A 159 -16.16 37.96 -3.40
N THR A 160 -16.04 37.07 -2.43
CA THR A 160 -14.93 36.12 -2.36
C THR A 160 -15.11 35.01 -3.38
N ALA A 161 -16.32 34.52 -3.65
CA ALA A 161 -16.55 33.62 -4.78
C ALA A 161 -16.20 34.28 -6.13
N LEU A 162 -16.47 35.58 -6.29
CA LEU A 162 -16.10 36.39 -7.47
C LEU A 162 -14.60 36.69 -7.57
N ALA A 163 -13.96 37.05 -6.46
CA ALA A 163 -12.54 37.37 -6.34
C ALA A 163 -11.67 36.12 -6.40
N HIS A 164 -12.14 34.98 -5.87
CA HIS A 164 -11.44 33.71 -5.90
C HIS A 164 -11.24 33.21 -7.34
N ILE A 165 -12.21 33.41 -8.24
CA ILE A 165 -12.05 32.99 -9.64
C ILE A 165 -10.98 33.84 -10.33
N ARG A 166 -11.04 35.17 -10.20
CA ARG A 166 -10.01 36.06 -10.78
C ARG A 166 -8.63 35.82 -10.15
N ALA A 167 -8.55 35.64 -8.83
CA ALA A 167 -7.32 35.31 -8.13
C ALA A 167 -6.79 33.91 -8.51
N ALA A 168 -7.67 32.93 -8.79
CA ALA A 168 -7.28 31.60 -9.26
C ALA A 168 -6.69 31.63 -10.65
N ILE A 169 -7.26 32.46 -11.51
CA ILE A 169 -6.78 32.70 -12.85
C ILE A 169 -5.41 33.37 -12.79
N ASN A 170 -5.25 34.44 -12.02
CA ASN A 170 -3.96 35.12 -11.87
C ASN A 170 -2.89 34.19 -11.27
N LEU A 171 -3.24 33.41 -10.24
CA LEU A 171 -2.36 32.40 -9.68
C LEU A 171 -1.97 31.38 -10.76
N PHE A 172 -2.95 30.84 -11.49
CA PHE A 172 -2.72 29.87 -12.54
C PHE A 172 -1.77 30.41 -13.63
N GLU A 173 -1.96 31.66 -14.07
CA GLU A 173 -1.08 32.31 -15.03
C GLU A 173 0.35 32.45 -14.49
N SER A 174 0.51 32.84 -13.23
CA SER A 174 1.84 32.94 -12.59
C SER A 174 2.57 31.60 -12.48
N ILE A 175 1.85 30.51 -12.23
CA ILE A 175 2.43 29.17 -12.07
C ILE A 175 2.51 28.40 -13.39
N ARG A 176 1.83 28.85 -14.45
CA ARG A 176 1.78 28.22 -15.77
C ARG A 176 3.17 27.84 -16.30
N PRO A 177 4.23 28.67 -16.18
CA PRO A 177 5.58 28.31 -16.62
C PRO A 177 6.16 27.05 -15.94
N LEU A 178 5.76 26.75 -14.70
CA LEU A 178 6.23 25.57 -13.95
C LEU A 178 5.70 24.25 -14.51
N PHE A 179 4.64 24.31 -15.34
CA PHE A 179 3.94 23.15 -15.89
C PHE A 179 4.19 22.94 -17.39
N SER A 180 5.16 23.64 -17.99
CA SER A 180 5.43 23.66 -19.45
C SER A 180 5.68 22.29 -20.12
N ASN A 181 5.84 21.20 -19.36
CA ASN A 181 6.03 19.83 -19.86
C ASN A 181 5.11 18.80 -19.20
N LYS A 182 4.03 19.26 -18.55
CA LYS A 182 3.11 18.40 -17.79
C LYS A 182 1.69 18.59 -18.32
N PRO A 183 0.90 17.51 -18.47
CA PRO A 183 -0.52 17.65 -18.76
C PRO A 183 -1.20 18.36 -17.59
N VAL A 184 -2.00 19.39 -17.88
CA VAL A 184 -2.72 20.19 -16.90
C VAL A 184 -4.21 20.14 -17.23
N ILE A 185 -5.02 19.90 -16.20
CA ILE A 185 -6.48 19.88 -16.26
C ILE A 185 -7.01 20.85 -15.22
N ILE A 186 -8.02 21.62 -15.60
CA ILE A 186 -8.73 22.53 -14.69
C ILE A 186 -10.01 21.82 -14.25
N ALA A 187 -10.07 21.43 -12.97
CA ALA A 187 -11.26 20.88 -12.36
C ALA A 187 -12.00 21.97 -11.56
N ILE A 188 -13.26 22.22 -11.90
CA ILE A 188 -14.14 23.14 -11.19
C ILE A 188 -14.91 22.32 -10.16
N ASN A 189 -14.62 22.53 -8.87
CA ASN A 189 -15.30 21.84 -7.78
C ASN A 189 -16.53 22.62 -7.28
N LYS A 190 -17.45 21.93 -6.59
CA LYS A 190 -18.69 22.45 -6.00
C LYS A 190 -19.77 22.83 -7.04
N SER A 191 -19.87 22.07 -8.13
CA SER A 191 -20.91 22.25 -9.16
C SER A 191 -22.34 21.98 -8.66
N ASP A 192 -22.49 21.40 -7.46
CA ASP A 192 -23.75 21.25 -6.75
C ASP A 192 -24.35 22.59 -6.29
N VAL A 193 -23.50 23.60 -6.05
CA VAL A 193 -23.94 24.94 -5.61
C VAL A 193 -24.12 25.89 -6.80
N LEU A 194 -23.19 25.87 -7.75
CA LEU A 194 -23.21 26.73 -8.92
C LEU A 194 -22.61 26.02 -10.13
N ARG A 195 -23.40 25.88 -11.20
CA ARG A 195 -22.96 25.28 -12.46
C ARG A 195 -22.34 26.33 -13.40
N LEU A 196 -21.48 25.90 -14.32
CA LEU A 196 -20.86 26.74 -15.35
C LEU A 196 -21.90 27.40 -16.26
N SER A 197 -23.03 26.72 -16.48
CA SER A 197 -24.18 27.25 -17.23
C SER A 197 -24.93 28.38 -16.54
N GLU A 198 -24.65 28.67 -15.27
CA GLU A 198 -25.30 29.72 -14.47
C GLU A 198 -24.36 30.89 -14.19
N LEU A 199 -23.07 30.77 -14.55
CA LEU A 199 -22.08 31.83 -14.36
C LEU A 199 -22.32 33.01 -15.31
N PRO A 200 -22.00 34.27 -14.91
CA PRO A 200 -22.09 35.43 -15.79
C PRO A 200 -21.23 35.31 -17.05
N GLU A 201 -21.66 35.93 -18.15
CA GLU A 201 -21.01 35.85 -19.48
C GLU A 201 -19.54 36.27 -19.45
N GLU A 202 -19.19 37.31 -18.67
CA GLU A 202 -17.80 37.76 -18.49
C GLU A 202 -16.87 36.63 -18.02
N LYS A 203 -17.34 35.78 -17.11
CA LYS A 203 -16.54 34.68 -16.56
C LYS A 203 -16.51 33.48 -17.49
N ARG A 204 -17.59 33.22 -18.22
CA ARG A 204 -17.59 32.18 -19.26
C ARG A 204 -16.56 32.49 -20.34
N ALA A 205 -16.42 33.76 -20.71
CA ALA A 205 -15.39 34.19 -21.66
C ALA A 205 -13.96 33.85 -21.17
N LEU A 206 -13.69 33.95 -19.85
CA LEU A 206 -12.40 33.55 -19.29
C LEU A 206 -12.14 32.04 -19.43
N PHE A 207 -13.14 31.21 -19.15
CA PHE A 207 -13.03 29.76 -19.34
C PHE A 207 -12.87 29.36 -20.81
N GLN A 208 -13.60 30.02 -21.72
CA GLN A 208 -13.42 29.83 -23.16
C GLN A 208 -12.01 30.21 -23.64
N ASN A 209 -11.39 31.25 -23.05
CA ASN A 209 -10.01 31.60 -23.35
C ASN A 209 -9.03 30.50 -22.90
N PHE A 210 -9.30 29.83 -21.78
CA PHE A 210 -8.51 28.68 -21.34
C PHE A 210 -8.69 27.46 -22.24
N GLU A 211 -9.92 27.17 -22.70
CA GLU A 211 -10.17 26.11 -23.67
C GLU A 211 -9.44 26.37 -24.99
N LYS A 212 -9.48 27.60 -25.49
CA LYS A 212 -8.70 28.02 -26.67
C LYS A 212 -7.19 27.86 -26.47
N SER A 213 -6.71 27.98 -25.24
CA SER A 213 -5.30 27.76 -24.91
C SER A 213 -4.90 26.29 -24.81
N GLY A 214 -5.84 25.35 -25.04
CA GLY A 214 -5.60 23.91 -25.05
C GLY A 214 -5.76 23.23 -23.69
N LEU A 215 -6.38 23.90 -22.71
CA LEU A 215 -6.65 23.32 -21.39
C LEU A 215 -8.04 22.72 -21.34
N SER A 216 -8.14 21.50 -20.81
CA SER A 216 -9.43 20.83 -20.60
C SER A 216 -10.04 21.26 -19.28
N ILE A 217 -11.30 21.68 -19.32
CA ILE A 217 -12.10 22.10 -18.18
C ILE A 217 -13.13 21.01 -17.87
N MET A 218 -13.26 20.64 -16.61
CA MET A 218 -14.23 19.64 -16.16
C MET A 218 -14.92 20.11 -14.88
N GLU A 219 -16.23 19.92 -14.81
CA GLU A 219 -17.02 20.16 -13.59
C GLU A 219 -17.05 18.90 -12.74
N MET A 220 -16.98 19.07 -11.42
CA MET A 220 -17.13 17.99 -10.46
C MET A 220 -17.70 18.50 -9.14
N SER A 221 -18.31 17.58 -8.40
CA SER A 221 -18.66 17.82 -7.00
C SER A 221 -18.20 16.67 -6.12
N THR A 222 -17.43 17.00 -5.08
CA THR A 222 -17.01 16.04 -4.07
C THR A 222 -18.16 15.61 -3.14
N VAL A 223 -19.26 16.37 -3.09
CA VAL A 223 -20.43 16.07 -2.24
C VAL A 223 -21.34 15.07 -2.93
N THR A 224 -21.74 15.35 -4.18
CA THR A 224 -22.61 14.45 -4.96
C THR A 224 -21.84 13.32 -5.64
N GLN A 225 -20.50 13.39 -5.65
CA GLN A 225 -19.59 12.49 -6.37
C GLN A 225 -19.75 12.52 -7.90
N GLU A 226 -20.47 13.50 -8.43
CA GLU A 226 -20.67 13.71 -9.85
C GLU A 226 -19.37 14.25 -10.50
N GLY A 227 -19.00 13.73 -11.68
CA GLY A 227 -17.82 14.16 -12.44
C GLY A 227 -16.45 13.75 -11.88
N VAL A 228 -16.37 13.30 -10.62
CA VAL A 228 -15.10 12.95 -9.95
C VAL A 228 -14.37 11.81 -10.67
N MET A 229 -15.10 10.74 -11.03
CA MET A 229 -14.54 9.57 -11.69
C MET A 229 -14.15 9.84 -13.14
N GLU A 230 -14.91 10.68 -13.83
CA GLU A 230 -14.63 11.10 -15.21
C GLU A 230 -13.36 11.93 -15.28
N MET A 231 -13.23 12.93 -14.41
CA MET A 231 -12.02 13.75 -14.27
C MET A 231 -10.80 12.89 -13.98
N ARG A 232 -10.92 11.93 -13.04
CA ARG A 232 -9.84 10.97 -12.74
C ARG A 232 -9.42 10.19 -13.97
N ASN A 233 -10.37 9.60 -14.68
CA ASN A 233 -10.10 8.76 -15.85
C ASN A 233 -9.41 9.57 -16.95
N PHE A 234 -9.91 10.79 -17.21
CA PHE A 234 -9.35 11.71 -18.18
C PHE A 234 -7.92 12.13 -17.83
N ALA A 235 -7.67 12.51 -16.56
CA ALA A 235 -6.33 12.86 -16.08
C ALA A 235 -5.35 11.70 -16.19
N CYS A 236 -5.79 10.49 -15.85
CA CYS A 236 -4.96 9.30 -15.99
C CYS A 236 -4.65 9.01 -17.46
N ASP A 237 -5.63 9.09 -18.34
CA ASP A 237 -5.45 8.79 -19.76
C ASP A 237 -4.52 9.80 -20.45
N GLN A 238 -4.68 11.09 -20.15
CA GLN A 238 -3.80 12.14 -20.66
C GLN A 238 -2.34 11.94 -20.20
N LEU A 239 -2.13 11.56 -18.93
CA LEU A 239 -0.79 11.24 -18.43
C LEU A 239 -0.23 9.96 -19.06
N LEU A 240 -1.06 8.93 -19.28
CA LEU A 240 -0.62 7.71 -19.96
C LEU A 240 -0.15 7.99 -21.37
N THR A 241 -0.90 8.80 -22.14
CA THR A 241 -0.52 9.20 -23.51
C THR A 241 0.84 9.89 -23.51
N ALA A 242 1.03 10.93 -22.69
CA ALA A 242 2.30 11.65 -22.59
C ALA A 242 3.48 10.72 -22.18
N ARG A 243 3.23 9.77 -21.26
CA ARG A 243 4.27 8.82 -20.83
C ARG A 243 4.57 7.75 -21.86
N ILE A 244 3.57 7.31 -22.64
CA ILE A 244 3.77 6.36 -23.74
C ILE A 244 4.60 7.02 -24.84
N GLU A 245 4.29 8.26 -25.22
CA GLU A 245 5.09 9.03 -26.19
C GLU A 245 6.55 9.18 -25.75
N ALA A 246 6.78 9.54 -24.48
CA ALA A 246 8.13 9.64 -23.93
C ALA A 246 8.85 8.27 -23.92
N LYS A 247 8.12 7.17 -23.66
CA LYS A 247 8.67 5.81 -23.72
C LYS A 247 8.96 5.36 -25.15
N LEU A 248 8.14 5.72 -26.13
CA LEU A 248 8.33 5.40 -27.55
C LEU A 248 9.60 6.04 -28.12
N LYS A 249 9.91 7.27 -27.68
CA LYS A 249 11.19 7.93 -27.98
C LYS A 249 12.40 7.23 -27.36
N GLY A 250 12.19 6.38 -26.34
CA GLY A 250 13.24 5.64 -25.66
C GLY A 250 13.58 4.31 -26.34
N LYS A 251 14.83 3.84 -26.16
CA LYS A 251 15.32 2.57 -26.73
C LYS A 251 14.77 1.29 -26.06
N LYS A 252 14.00 1.42 -24.96
CA LYS A 252 13.47 0.28 -24.18
C LYS A 252 12.23 -0.37 -24.79
N THR A 253 11.71 0.15 -25.90
CA THR A 253 10.52 -0.39 -26.57
C THR A 253 10.80 -1.72 -27.24
N SER A 254 11.98 -1.90 -27.84
CA SER A 254 12.34 -3.10 -28.59
C SER A 254 12.25 -4.38 -27.75
N SER A 255 12.64 -4.34 -26.47
CA SER A 255 12.54 -5.49 -25.56
C SER A 255 11.10 -5.80 -25.13
N LEU A 256 10.19 -4.82 -25.23
CA LEU A 256 8.77 -4.99 -24.89
C LEU A 256 7.94 -5.49 -26.08
N LEU A 257 8.42 -5.34 -27.32
CA LEU A 257 7.71 -5.78 -28.52
C LEU A 257 7.33 -7.26 -28.46
N ASN A 258 8.22 -8.10 -27.92
CA ASN A 258 7.95 -9.54 -27.76
C ASN A 258 6.77 -9.84 -26.82
N ARG A 259 6.47 -8.94 -25.86
CA ARG A 259 5.34 -9.09 -24.93
C ARG A 259 4.04 -8.50 -25.47
N LEU A 260 4.15 -7.52 -26.36
CA LEU A 260 3.00 -6.86 -26.99
C LEU A 260 2.50 -7.63 -28.22
N HIS A 261 3.38 -8.37 -28.88
CA HIS A 261 3.04 -9.15 -30.06
C HIS A 261 2.16 -10.36 -29.70
N VAL A 262 0.91 -10.31 -30.14
CA VAL A 262 0.00 -11.46 -30.09
C VAL A 262 0.26 -12.32 -31.32
N ALA A 263 0.68 -13.57 -31.12
CA ALA A 263 0.96 -14.50 -32.20
C ALA A 263 -0.35 -14.88 -32.91
N MET A 264 -0.47 -14.48 -34.18
CA MET A 264 -1.59 -14.90 -35.03
C MET A 264 -1.29 -16.28 -35.61
N PRO A 265 -2.10 -17.32 -35.31
CA PRO A 265 -1.88 -18.64 -35.84
C PRO A 265 -2.12 -18.64 -37.36
N LYS A 266 -1.13 -19.13 -38.12
CA LYS A 266 -1.33 -19.36 -39.56
C LYS A 266 -2.15 -20.65 -39.75
N PRO A 267 -3.18 -20.66 -40.61
CA PRO A 267 -3.94 -21.86 -40.89
C PRO A 267 -3.00 -22.92 -41.49
N ARG A 268 -2.96 -24.10 -40.85
CA ARG A 268 -2.13 -25.23 -41.28
C ARG A 268 -2.94 -26.25 -42.07
N ASP A 269 -4.14 -26.55 -41.58
CA ASP A 269 -5.07 -27.55 -42.13
C ASP A 269 -6.51 -26.98 -42.03
N ASP A 270 -7.44 -27.45 -42.87
CA ASP A 270 -8.87 -27.07 -42.84
C ASP A 270 -9.68 -27.80 -41.75
N LYS A 271 -9.04 -28.19 -40.65
CA LYS A 271 -9.70 -28.87 -39.52
C LYS A 271 -10.11 -27.88 -38.46
N GLU A 272 -11.41 -27.83 -38.16
CA GLU A 272 -11.95 -27.01 -37.07
C GLU A 272 -11.56 -27.57 -35.70
N ARG A 273 -11.15 -26.69 -34.79
CA ARG A 273 -10.81 -27.02 -33.39
C ARG A 273 -11.60 -26.11 -32.44
N PRO A 274 -12.92 -26.34 -32.28
CA PRO A 274 -13.75 -25.49 -31.42
C PRO A 274 -13.37 -25.68 -29.94
N PRO A 275 -13.53 -24.64 -29.10
CA PRO A 275 -13.35 -24.77 -27.66
C PRO A 275 -14.43 -25.69 -27.07
N PHE A 276 -14.03 -26.75 -26.36
CA PHE A 276 -14.97 -27.64 -25.68
C PHE A 276 -15.31 -27.09 -24.29
N ILE A 277 -16.50 -26.49 -24.16
CA ILE A 277 -17.05 -26.04 -22.88
C ILE A 277 -18.24 -26.97 -22.55
N PRO A 278 -18.20 -27.74 -21.44
CA PRO A 278 -19.30 -28.62 -21.08
C PRO A 278 -20.62 -27.87 -20.84
N GLU A 279 -21.74 -28.47 -21.25
CA GLU A 279 -23.08 -27.88 -21.11
C GLU A 279 -23.43 -27.51 -19.67
N ALA A 280 -22.97 -28.31 -18.68
CA ALA A 280 -23.18 -28.03 -17.27
C ALA A 280 -22.57 -26.69 -16.82
N VAL A 281 -21.46 -26.27 -17.43
CA VAL A 281 -20.80 -24.99 -17.13
C VAL A 281 -21.54 -23.84 -17.83
N LEU A 282 -22.03 -24.06 -19.05
CA LEU A 282 -22.83 -23.06 -19.78
C LEU A 282 -24.15 -22.77 -19.06
N LYS A 283 -24.88 -23.80 -18.61
CA LYS A 283 -26.10 -23.64 -17.81
C LYS A 283 -25.85 -22.85 -16.51
N LYS A 284 -24.72 -23.12 -15.84
CA LYS A 284 -24.33 -22.37 -14.63
C LYS A 284 -24.00 -20.91 -14.93
N ARG A 285 -23.30 -20.61 -16.04
CA ARG A 285 -23.04 -19.22 -16.45
C ARG A 285 -24.34 -18.48 -16.75
N ALA A 286 -25.26 -19.12 -17.47
CA ALA A 286 -26.58 -18.55 -17.76
C ALA A 286 -27.38 -18.25 -16.48
N ALA A 287 -27.38 -19.17 -15.50
CA ALA A 287 -28.05 -18.95 -14.21
C ALA A 287 -27.44 -17.81 -13.38
N ILE A 288 -26.11 -17.60 -13.45
CA ILE A 288 -25.44 -16.45 -12.82
C ILE A 288 -25.87 -15.14 -13.50
N GLU A 289 -25.95 -15.14 -14.83
CA GLU A 289 -26.35 -13.97 -15.62
C GLU A 289 -27.84 -13.63 -15.43
N SER A 290 -28.72 -14.63 -15.29
CA SER A 290 -30.14 -14.44 -14.99
C SER A 290 -30.45 -14.15 -13.51
N ASN A 291 -29.43 -14.12 -12.65
CA ASN A 291 -29.55 -13.88 -11.21
C ASN A 291 -30.46 -14.89 -10.49
N GLU A 292 -30.61 -16.10 -11.05
CA GLU A 292 -31.34 -17.20 -10.44
C GLU A 292 -30.62 -17.71 -9.18
N PRO A 293 -31.36 -18.17 -8.16
CA PRO A 293 -30.74 -18.66 -6.94
C PRO A 293 -29.99 -19.98 -7.21
N ILE A 294 -28.67 -19.90 -7.27
CA ILE A 294 -27.80 -21.06 -7.37
C ILE A 294 -27.67 -21.68 -5.98
N GLU A 295 -28.05 -22.94 -5.82
CA GLU A 295 -27.76 -23.70 -4.60
C GLU A 295 -26.25 -23.69 -4.33
N LYS A 296 -25.83 -23.00 -3.26
CA LYS A 296 -24.44 -23.00 -2.82
C LYS A 296 -24.12 -24.38 -2.27
N ARG A 297 -23.39 -25.18 -3.05
CA ARG A 297 -22.81 -26.43 -2.56
C ARG A 297 -21.87 -26.12 -1.39
N LYS A 298 -21.99 -26.86 -0.29
CA LYS A 298 -21.04 -26.82 0.82
C LYS A 298 -19.63 -27.10 0.29
N LEU A 299 -18.69 -26.19 0.55
CA LEU A 299 -17.29 -26.40 0.21
C LEU A 299 -16.66 -27.32 1.27
N GLU A 300 -15.59 -28.02 0.89
CA GLU A 300 -14.86 -28.89 1.83
C GLU A 300 -14.33 -28.10 3.04
N ARG A 301 -13.99 -26.82 2.83
CA ARG A 301 -13.57 -25.93 3.91
C ARG A 301 -14.69 -25.65 4.92
N ASP A 302 -15.94 -25.59 4.46
CA ASP A 302 -17.09 -25.41 5.34
C ASP A 302 -17.32 -26.69 6.16
N ILE A 303 -17.17 -27.85 5.53
CA ILE A 303 -17.25 -29.17 6.19
C ILE A 303 -16.14 -29.32 7.24
N GLN A 304 -14.92 -28.91 6.91
CA GLN A 304 -13.79 -28.89 7.85
C GLN A 304 -14.07 -27.97 9.06
N ASN A 305 -14.63 -26.79 8.83
CA ASN A 305 -14.98 -25.87 9.91
C ASN A 305 -16.10 -26.44 10.81
N GLU A 306 -17.07 -27.14 10.22
CA GLU A 306 -18.16 -27.81 10.96
C GLU A 306 -17.63 -28.99 11.81
N MET A 307 -16.73 -29.80 11.27
CA MET A 307 -16.20 -31.00 11.93
C MET A 307 -15.01 -30.72 12.87
N GLY A 308 -14.31 -29.60 12.70
CA GLY A 308 -13.23 -29.17 13.58
C GLY A 308 -12.11 -30.22 13.71
N ALA A 309 -11.88 -30.70 14.94
CA ALA A 309 -10.82 -31.66 15.24
C ALA A 309 -11.12 -33.09 14.76
N ASP A 310 -12.40 -33.42 14.53
CA ASP A 310 -12.84 -34.74 14.08
C ASP A 310 -12.82 -34.86 12.55
N TYR A 311 -12.42 -33.79 11.85
CA TYR A 311 -12.32 -33.78 10.39
C TYR A 311 -11.18 -34.68 9.91
N PHE A 312 -11.53 -35.66 9.08
CA PHE A 312 -10.57 -36.47 8.33
C PHE A 312 -10.96 -36.49 6.85
N LEU A 313 -10.06 -36.04 5.97
CA LEU A 313 -10.29 -36.01 4.53
C LEU A 313 -10.15 -37.43 3.94
N ASP A 314 -11.27 -38.03 3.53
CA ASP A 314 -11.26 -39.33 2.84
C ASP A 314 -11.20 -39.17 1.32
N LEU A 315 -10.03 -39.47 0.76
CA LEU A 315 -9.78 -39.41 -0.69
C LEU A 315 -10.53 -40.51 -1.47
N LYS A 316 -10.98 -41.59 -0.82
CA LYS A 316 -11.66 -42.71 -1.50
C LYS A 316 -13.06 -42.34 -1.95
N ILE A 317 -13.73 -41.43 -1.25
CA ILE A 317 -15.09 -40.97 -1.58
C ILE A 317 -15.09 -40.15 -2.89
N LEU A 318 -14.01 -39.43 -3.17
CA LEU A 318 -13.90 -38.50 -4.30
C LEU A 318 -13.65 -39.18 -5.67
N ILE A 319 -13.24 -40.45 -5.68
CA ILE A 319 -12.93 -41.17 -6.91
C ILE A 319 -14.20 -41.83 -7.45
N THR A 320 -14.45 -41.74 -8.75
CA THR A 320 -15.48 -42.53 -9.43
C THR A 320 -14.87 -43.85 -9.89
N LEU A 321 -15.19 -44.93 -9.18
CA LEU A 321 -14.98 -46.31 -9.62
C LEU A 321 -16.35 -46.89 -10.00
N SER A 322 -16.37 -47.91 -10.85
CA SER A 322 -17.58 -48.71 -11.05
C SER A 322 -18.10 -49.19 -9.69
N PHE A 323 -19.43 -49.18 -9.52
CA PHE A 323 -20.09 -49.39 -8.22
C PHE A 323 -19.58 -50.65 -7.49
N ASP A 324 -19.27 -51.70 -8.25
CA ASP A 324 -18.73 -52.96 -7.73
C ASP A 324 -17.36 -52.82 -7.06
N LEU A 325 -16.45 -52.00 -7.59
CA LEU A 325 -15.09 -51.85 -7.04
C LEU A 325 -15.06 -51.04 -5.74
N LYS A 326 -16.01 -50.10 -5.55
CA LYS A 326 -16.17 -49.39 -4.28
C LYS A 326 -16.66 -50.32 -3.18
N LEU A 327 -17.61 -51.19 -3.50
CA LEU A 327 -18.15 -52.19 -2.56
C LEU A 327 -17.07 -53.21 -2.16
N VAL A 328 -16.27 -53.67 -3.13
CA VAL A 328 -15.15 -54.59 -2.88
C VAL A 328 -14.09 -53.94 -1.98
N LEU A 329 -13.76 -52.66 -2.19
CA LEU A 329 -12.80 -51.93 -1.35
C LEU A 329 -13.32 -51.66 0.07
N THR A 330 -14.63 -51.40 0.25
CA THR A 330 -15.21 -51.29 1.60
C THR A 330 -15.27 -52.65 2.30
N PHE A 331 -15.63 -53.73 1.60
CA PHE A 331 -15.57 -55.10 2.13
C PHE A 331 -14.16 -55.51 2.57
N LEU A 332 -13.13 -55.23 1.75
CA LEU A 332 -11.73 -55.49 2.10
C LEU A 332 -11.26 -54.71 3.34
N ASN A 333 -11.73 -53.47 3.52
CA ASN A 333 -11.40 -52.69 4.72
C ASN A 333 -12.14 -53.23 5.96
N ILE A 334 -13.37 -53.71 5.83
CA ILE A 334 -14.12 -54.38 6.91
C ILE A 334 -13.42 -55.68 7.32
N ASP A 335 -12.93 -56.49 6.38
CA ASP A 335 -12.21 -57.73 6.67
C ASP A 335 -10.87 -57.48 7.37
N LEU A 336 -10.12 -56.46 6.95
CA LEU A 336 -8.89 -56.05 7.63
C LEU A 336 -9.16 -55.56 9.06
N TRP A 337 -10.23 -54.77 9.24
CA TRP A 337 -10.64 -54.28 10.55
C TRP A 337 -11.14 -55.41 11.47
N TYR A 338 -11.96 -56.33 10.95
CA TYR A 338 -12.45 -57.51 11.66
C TYR A 338 -11.29 -58.43 12.09
N ASN A 339 -10.34 -58.70 11.19
CA ASN A 339 -9.14 -59.47 11.52
C ASN A 339 -8.26 -58.78 12.57
N GLY A 340 -8.16 -57.44 12.52
CA GLY A 340 -7.49 -56.64 13.53
C GLY A 340 -8.12 -56.78 14.92
N ILE A 341 -9.45 -56.71 15.01
CA ILE A 341 -10.21 -56.92 16.25
C ILE A 341 -10.03 -58.33 16.77
N ARG A 342 -10.12 -59.34 15.90
CA ARG A 342 -9.99 -60.75 16.28
C ARG A 342 -8.60 -61.06 16.83
N ARG A 343 -7.54 -60.52 16.22
CA ARG A 343 -6.17 -60.60 16.76
C ARG A 343 -6.05 -59.91 18.12
N LYS A 344 -6.59 -58.71 18.29
CA LYS A 344 -6.60 -58.01 19.59
C LYS A 344 -7.33 -58.81 20.67
N GLN A 345 -8.50 -59.38 20.35
CA GLN A 345 -9.24 -60.24 21.28
C GLN A 345 -8.45 -61.50 21.66
N LEU A 346 -7.74 -62.12 20.70
CA LEU A 346 -6.89 -63.28 20.97
C LEU A 346 -5.72 -62.93 21.90
N ILE A 347 -5.07 -61.80 21.66
CA ILE A 347 -3.98 -61.28 22.51
C ILE A 347 -4.50 -61.02 23.94
N ILE A 348 -5.63 -60.32 24.07
CA ILE A 348 -6.25 -60.04 25.39
C ILE A 348 -6.60 -61.35 26.12
N ARG A 349 -7.10 -62.36 25.39
CA ARG A 349 -7.45 -63.66 25.95
C ARG A 349 -6.21 -64.45 26.39
N ASN A 350 -5.14 -64.40 25.62
CA ASN A 350 -3.85 -65.01 25.96
C ASN A 350 -3.22 -64.33 27.17
N GLU A 351 -3.16 -62.99 27.20
CA GLU A 351 -2.72 -62.25 28.39
C GLU A 351 -3.56 -62.57 29.61
N SER A 352 -4.88 -62.71 29.44
CA SER A 352 -5.79 -63.06 30.54
C SER A 352 -5.57 -64.47 31.07
N ARG A 353 -5.19 -65.43 30.20
CA ARG A 353 -4.78 -66.79 30.59
C ARG A 353 -3.44 -66.79 31.32
N GLU A 354 -2.47 -66.05 30.81
CA GLU A 354 -1.15 -65.89 31.42
C GLU A 354 -1.27 -65.27 32.82
N LYS A 355 -2.07 -64.21 32.94
CA LYS A 355 -2.43 -63.59 34.24
C LYS A 355 -3.23 -64.53 35.16
N ARG A 356 -3.78 -65.67 34.70
CA ARG A 356 -4.53 -66.64 35.51
C ARG A 356 -3.73 -67.89 35.89
N THR A 357 -2.63 -68.21 35.19
CA THR A 357 -1.89 -69.48 35.36
C THR A 357 -0.90 -69.45 36.54
N THR A 358 -0.58 -68.28 37.07
CA THR A 358 0.20 -68.14 38.31
C THR A 358 -0.56 -68.76 39.50
N HIS A 359 -0.06 -69.84 40.08
CA HIS A 359 -0.58 -70.42 41.32
C HIS A 359 -0.12 -69.59 42.52
N GLY A 360 -0.92 -68.58 42.89
CA GLY A 360 -0.72 -67.69 44.04
C GLY A 360 -1.80 -66.60 44.12
N PRO A 361 -2.04 -65.97 45.29
CA PRO A 361 -3.03 -64.91 45.42
C PRO A 361 -2.66 -63.69 44.55
N LYS A 362 -3.60 -63.24 43.71
CA LYS A 362 -3.40 -62.07 42.82
C LYS A 362 -3.41 -60.78 43.63
N MET A 363 -2.34 -59.99 43.54
CA MET A 363 -2.29 -58.69 44.22
C MET A 363 -3.33 -57.71 43.64
N PRO A 364 -4.11 -57.00 44.48
CA PRO A 364 -5.01 -55.95 44.02
C PRO A 364 -4.21 -54.77 43.44
N ARG A 365 -4.71 -54.17 42.36
CA ARG A 365 -4.07 -53.01 41.68
C ARG A 365 -3.99 -51.73 42.53
N ARG A 366 -4.50 -51.73 43.77
CA ARG A 366 -4.35 -50.61 44.72
C ARG A 366 -3.11 -50.84 45.58
N GLY A 367 -1.98 -50.36 45.05
CA GLY A 367 -0.68 -50.44 45.69
C GLY A 367 0.34 -49.57 44.96
N ARG A 368 0.03 -48.29 44.80
CA ARG A 368 0.93 -47.14 44.54
C ARG A 368 0.02 -45.91 44.53
N LYS A 369 -0.16 -45.31 45.71
CA LYS A 369 -0.44 -43.88 45.79
C LYS A 369 0.78 -43.12 45.29
#